data_AF-A0A9W8C5Y3-F1
#
_entry.id   AF-A0A9W8C5Y3-F1
#
_cell.length_a   1.000
_cell.length_b   1.000
_cell.length_c   1.000
_cell.angle_alpha   90.00
_cell.angle_beta   90.00
_cell.angle_gamma   90.00
#
_symmetry.space_group_name_H-M   'P 1'
#
loop_
_entity.id
_entity.type
_entity.pdbx_description
1 polymer ?
#
loop_
_entity_poly.entity_id
_entity_poly.type
_entity_poly.pdbx_seq_one_letter_code
_entity_poly.pdbx_strand_id
1 'polypeptide(L)'
;MAKVEIAPLRCWDDFFPGSERFAKPDMQDLSKWNNRVVSNLLYYQTNYLLMAIVIFMVVGLWNPVGMFTGGAVITSVIIGSVWAGENKAMIKSFKRDNPTLFVFLVLVVSYLLMSLFGGVMVFLLGIKLPLLLIFAHASLRLRNMKNKLENKMESAGLKKSPMSIILEALGQQEENLNKIQSFLESKLNE
;
A
#
# COMPACT_ATOMS: atom_id res chain seq x y z
N MET A 1 -10.68 -1.81 -22.60
CA MET A 1 -10.06 -1.69 -21.26
C MET A 1 -10.46 -0.34 -20.69
N ALA A 2 -10.95 -0.27 -19.45
CA ALA A 2 -11.24 1.02 -18.82
C ALA A 2 -9.94 1.85 -18.74
N LYS A 3 -10.03 3.14 -19.07
CA LYS A 3 -8.89 4.07 -18.96
C LYS A 3 -8.51 4.17 -17.48
N VAL A 4 -7.21 4.08 -17.18
CA VAL A 4 -6.73 4.28 -15.81
C VAL A 4 -6.81 5.78 -15.51
N GLU A 5 -7.63 6.13 -14.53
CA GLU A 5 -7.84 7.51 -14.08
C GLU A 5 -7.33 7.67 -12.65
N ILE A 6 -6.65 8.78 -12.38
CA ILE A 6 -6.24 9.12 -11.02
C ILE A 6 -7.48 9.60 -10.27
N ALA A 7 -7.73 9.04 -9.08
CA ALA A 7 -8.82 9.48 -8.23
C ALA A 7 -8.66 10.98 -7.89
N PRO A 8 -9.73 11.78 -7.90
CA PRO A 8 -9.63 13.20 -7.54
C PRO A 8 -9.25 13.35 -6.07
N LEU A 9 -8.54 14.43 -5.74
CA LEU A 9 -8.26 14.81 -4.36
C LEU A 9 -9.58 15.15 -3.65
N ARG A 10 -9.84 14.53 -2.50
CA ARG A 10 -11.06 14.77 -1.70
C ARG A 10 -10.87 15.93 -0.75
N CYS A 11 -11.94 16.68 -0.51
CA CYS A 11 -11.95 17.79 0.43
C CYS A 11 -11.48 17.37 1.83
N TRP A 12 -10.83 18.29 2.54
CA TRP A 12 -10.30 18.04 3.87
C TRP A 12 -11.38 17.61 4.87
N ASP A 13 -12.55 18.26 4.88
CA ASP A 13 -13.65 17.91 5.79
C ASP A 13 -14.23 16.52 5.51
N ASP A 14 -14.11 16.06 4.27
CA ASP A 14 -14.40 14.67 3.96
C ASP A 14 -13.21 13.78 4.37
N PHE A 15 -11.94 14.16 4.21
CA PHE A 15 -10.82 13.30 4.64
C PHE A 15 -10.65 13.19 6.17
N PHE A 16 -10.85 14.26 6.94
CA PHE A 16 -10.81 14.29 8.40
C PHE A 16 -12.09 14.92 8.98
N PRO A 17 -13.20 14.17 8.99
CA PRO A 17 -14.47 14.58 9.58
C PRO A 17 -14.40 14.56 11.10
N GLY A 18 -15.52 14.93 11.76
CA GLY A 18 -15.64 14.80 13.21
C GLY A 18 -15.46 13.36 13.72
N SER A 19 -15.17 13.24 15.02
CA SER A 19 -14.86 11.97 15.69
C SER A 19 -15.92 10.88 15.52
N GLU A 20 -17.18 11.27 15.28
CA GLU A 20 -18.31 10.38 15.04
C GLU A 20 -18.18 9.54 13.75
N ARG A 21 -17.30 9.94 12.83
CA ARG A 21 -16.99 9.20 11.60
C ARG A 21 -15.76 8.30 11.74
N PHE A 22 -15.17 8.23 12.93
CA PHE A 22 -14.10 7.31 13.28
C PHE A 22 -14.59 6.32 14.32
N ALA A 23 -14.33 5.03 14.10
CA ALA A 23 -14.69 3.98 15.04
C ALA A 23 -13.57 2.93 15.07
N LYS A 24 -13.39 2.31 16.24
CA LYS A 24 -12.42 1.22 16.38
C LYS A 24 -12.74 0.09 15.39
N PRO A 25 -11.71 -0.58 14.82
CA PRO A 25 -11.94 -1.72 13.95
C PRO A 25 -12.61 -2.85 14.73
N ASP A 26 -13.50 -3.54 14.04
CA ASP A 26 -14.18 -4.71 14.58
C ASP A 26 -13.28 -5.92 14.34
N MET A 27 -12.58 -6.36 15.38
CA MET A 27 -11.60 -7.46 15.28
C MET A 27 -12.29 -8.84 15.25
N GLN A 28 -13.60 -8.91 15.49
CA GLN A 28 -14.38 -10.14 15.41
C GLN A 28 -14.76 -10.47 13.96
N ASP A 29 -15.08 -9.45 13.16
CA ASP A 29 -15.40 -9.57 11.74
C ASP A 29 -14.27 -8.97 10.87
N LEU A 30 -13.23 -9.79 10.65
CA LEU A 30 -12.08 -9.44 9.82
C LEU A 30 -12.48 -9.11 8.37
N SER A 31 -13.53 -9.72 7.82
CA SER A 31 -13.97 -9.45 6.46
C SER A 31 -14.56 -8.05 6.34
N LYS A 32 -15.40 -7.65 7.30
CA LYS A 32 -15.96 -6.30 7.37
C LYS A 32 -14.89 -5.24 7.63
N TRP A 33 -13.88 -5.55 8.44
CA TRP A 33 -12.75 -4.65 8.65
C TRP A 33 -11.91 -4.50 7.37
N ASN A 34 -11.55 -5.60 6.71
CA ASN A 34 -10.83 -5.57 5.43
C ASN A 34 -11.58 -4.73 4.39
N ASN A 35 -12.90 -4.95 4.26
CA ASN A 35 -13.75 -4.19 3.35
C ASN A 35 -13.82 -2.70 3.68
N ARG A 36 -13.65 -2.32 4.95
CA ARG A 36 -13.54 -0.92 5.36
C ARG A 36 -12.22 -0.33 4.91
N VAL A 37 -11.11 -1.03 5.14
CA VAL A 37 -9.76 -0.60 4.75
C VAL A 37 -9.68 -0.44 3.23
N VAL A 38 -10.01 -1.47 2.47
CA VAL A 38 -10.01 -1.47 0.99
C VAL A 38 -10.86 -0.34 0.43
N SER A 39 -12.10 -0.21 0.93
CA SER A 39 -13.03 0.83 0.51
C SER A 39 -12.47 2.23 0.73
N ASN A 40 -11.85 2.48 1.89
CA ASN A 40 -11.23 3.78 2.18
C ASN A 40 -9.96 4.02 1.34
N LEU A 41 -9.12 2.99 1.14
CA LEU A 41 -7.90 3.05 0.32
C LEU A 41 -8.18 3.49 -1.12
N LEU A 42 -9.22 2.92 -1.74
CA LEU A 42 -9.66 3.29 -3.08
C LEU A 42 -10.18 4.72 -3.13
N TYR A 43 -11.07 5.09 -2.22
CA TYR A 43 -11.75 6.39 -2.26
C TYR A 43 -10.85 7.59 -1.97
N TYR A 44 -9.90 7.45 -1.04
CA TYR A 44 -8.98 8.52 -0.60
C TYR A 44 -7.56 8.36 -1.17
N GLN A 45 -7.37 7.58 -2.25
CA GLN A 45 -6.06 7.30 -2.84
C GLN A 45 -5.15 8.54 -2.94
N THR A 46 -5.66 9.63 -3.52
CA THR A 46 -4.86 10.84 -3.75
C THR A 46 -4.58 11.61 -2.46
N ASN A 47 -5.50 11.60 -1.48
CA ASN A 47 -5.25 12.15 -0.15
C ASN A 47 -4.16 11.36 0.59
N TYR A 48 -4.17 10.03 0.48
CA TYR A 48 -3.13 9.18 1.08
C TYR A 48 -1.77 9.38 0.44
N LEU A 49 -1.71 9.50 -0.89
CA LEU A 49 -0.47 9.83 -1.59
C LEU A 49 0.09 11.18 -1.11
N LEU A 50 -0.76 12.21 -1.05
CA LEU A 50 -0.35 13.53 -0.58
C LEU A 50 0.12 13.50 0.88
N MET A 51 -0.61 12.82 1.75
CA MET A 51 -0.24 12.64 3.16
C MET A 51 1.12 11.93 3.28
N ALA A 52 1.36 10.88 2.48
CA ALA A 52 2.64 10.19 2.48
C ALA A 52 3.80 11.08 2.04
N ILE A 53 3.61 11.88 0.98
CA ILE A 53 4.62 12.85 0.52
C ILE A 53 4.93 13.87 1.61
N VAL A 54 3.91 14.46 2.23
CA VAL A 54 4.08 15.45 3.31
C VAL A 54 4.85 14.87 4.50
N ILE A 55 4.44 13.70 5.00
CA ILE A 55 5.11 13.06 6.14
C ILE A 55 6.54 12.68 5.78
N PHE A 56 6.76 12.12 4.59
CA PHE A 56 8.10 11.74 4.12
C PHE A 56 9.02 12.97 4.06
N MET A 57 8.53 14.10 3.55
CA MET A 57 9.27 15.37 3.53
C MET A 57 9.56 15.86 4.94
N VAL A 58 8.59 15.84 5.86
CA VAL A 58 8.80 16.26 7.26
C VAL A 58 9.88 15.41 7.93
N VAL A 59 9.82 14.08 7.81
CA VAL A 59 10.84 13.18 8.37
C VAL A 59 12.20 13.41 7.69
N GLY A 60 12.22 13.59 6.37
CA GLY A 60 13.44 13.85 5.60
C GLY A 60 14.11 15.16 5.94
N LEU A 61 13.35 16.22 6.18
CA LEU A 61 13.88 17.52 6.59
C LEU A 61 14.34 17.53 8.05
N TRP A 62 13.78 16.67 8.90
CA TRP A 62 14.20 16.52 10.29
C TRP A 62 15.60 15.92 10.42
N ASN A 63 15.95 14.95 9.57
CA ASN A 63 17.28 14.37 9.52
C ASN A 63 17.70 14.06 8.06
N PRO A 64 18.15 15.09 7.31
CA PRO A 64 18.44 14.97 5.89
C PRO A 64 19.62 14.05 5.62
N VAL A 65 20.66 14.11 6.46
CA VAL A 65 21.83 13.22 6.32
C VAL A 65 21.41 11.76 6.47
N GLY A 66 20.62 11.44 7.50
CA GLY A 66 20.10 10.10 7.70
C GLY A 66 19.24 9.61 6.54
N MET A 67 18.36 10.48 6.03
CA MET A 67 17.51 10.20 4.87
C MET A 67 18.35 9.87 3.61
N PHE A 68 19.36 10.68 3.28
CA PHE A 68 20.23 10.44 2.13
C PHE A 68 21.12 9.21 2.33
N THR A 69 21.72 9.04 3.51
CA THR A 69 22.52 7.85 3.81
C THR A 69 21.68 6.57 3.69
N GLY A 70 20.47 6.56 4.25
CA GLY A 70 19.57 5.43 4.17
C GLY A 70 19.14 5.10 2.73
N GLY A 71 18.77 6.13 1.97
CA GLY A 71 18.42 5.98 0.55
C GLY A 71 19.59 5.48 -0.29
N ALA A 72 20.79 6.00 -0.06
CA ALA A 72 22.00 5.57 -0.75
C ALA A 72 22.32 4.11 -0.47
N VAL A 73 22.31 3.68 0.80
CA VAL A 73 22.58 2.29 1.19
C VAL A 73 21.59 1.34 0.52
N ILE A 74 20.28 1.61 0.60
CA ILE A 74 19.27 0.74 -0.01
C ILE A 74 19.42 0.68 -1.53
N THR A 75 19.63 1.83 -2.17
CA THR A 75 19.81 1.90 -3.63
C THR A 75 21.06 1.13 -4.06
N SER A 76 22.18 1.29 -3.34
CA SER A 76 23.41 0.54 -3.61
C SER A 76 23.24 -0.96 -3.45
N VAL A 77 22.49 -1.42 -2.45
CA VAL A 77 22.24 -2.86 -2.25
C VAL A 77 21.39 -3.42 -3.39
N ILE A 78 20.34 -2.71 -3.82
CA ILE A 78 19.50 -3.15 -4.94
C ILE A 78 20.33 -3.21 -6.22
N ILE A 79 21.04 -2.13 -6.57
CA ILE A 79 21.87 -2.07 -7.79
C ILE A 79 22.96 -3.15 -7.75
N GLY A 80 23.64 -3.29 -6.61
CA GLY A 80 24.68 -4.31 -6.43
C GLY A 80 24.13 -5.73 -6.59
N SER A 81 22.94 -6.01 -6.05
CA SER A 81 22.28 -7.31 -6.14
C SER A 81 21.84 -7.64 -7.57
N VAL A 82 21.27 -6.65 -8.28
CA VAL A 82 20.87 -6.80 -9.69
C VAL A 82 22.09 -7.03 -10.56
N TRP A 83 23.12 -6.19 -10.43
CA TRP A 83 24.36 -6.31 -11.17
C TRP A 83 25.04 -7.66 -10.91
N ALA A 84 25.15 -8.08 -9.65
CA ALA A 84 25.74 -9.36 -9.29
C ALA A 84 24.96 -10.54 -9.88
N GLY A 85 23.62 -10.49 -9.83
CA GLY A 85 22.75 -11.53 -10.39
C GLY A 85 22.77 -11.64 -11.91
N GLU A 86 23.17 -10.59 -12.63
CA GLU A 86 23.27 -10.60 -14.08
C GLU A 86 24.68 -10.94 -14.58
N ASN A 87 25.72 -10.46 -13.88
CA ASN A 87 27.10 -10.47 -14.37
C ASN A 87 27.97 -11.58 -13.78
N LYS A 88 27.60 -12.17 -12.65
CA LYS A 88 28.36 -13.27 -12.03
C LYS A 88 27.66 -14.60 -12.30
N ALA A 89 28.30 -15.47 -13.08
CA ALA A 89 27.74 -16.76 -13.49
C ALA A 89 27.25 -17.60 -12.29
N MET A 90 28.00 -17.64 -11.19
CA MET A 90 27.64 -18.33 -9.95
C MET A 90 26.38 -17.75 -9.28
N ILE A 91 26.25 -16.42 -9.24
CA ILE A 91 25.10 -15.76 -8.60
C ILE A 91 23.87 -15.86 -9.51
N LYS A 92 24.08 -15.80 -10.84
CA LYS A 92 23.04 -15.98 -11.84
C LYS A 92 22.45 -17.39 -11.81
N SER A 93 23.29 -18.44 -11.72
CA SER A 93 22.82 -19.82 -11.56
C SER A 93 22.09 -19.99 -10.23
N PHE A 94 22.66 -19.49 -9.14
CA PHE A 94 22.02 -19.55 -7.82
C PHE A 94 20.66 -18.85 -7.75
N LYS A 95 20.53 -17.63 -8.32
CA LYS A 95 19.26 -16.89 -8.42
C LYS A 95 18.22 -17.67 -9.22
N ARG A 96 18.64 -18.38 -10.28
CA ARG A 96 17.75 -19.19 -11.11
C ARG A 96 17.29 -20.45 -10.38
N ASP A 97 18.20 -21.11 -9.69
CA ASP A 97 17.94 -22.39 -9.03
C ASP A 97 17.17 -22.20 -7.71
N ASN A 98 17.40 -21.09 -7.00
CA ASN A 98 16.76 -20.76 -5.72
C ASN A 98 16.35 -19.28 -5.62
N PRO A 99 15.34 -18.83 -6.38
CA PRO A 99 14.97 -17.41 -6.47
C PRO A 99 14.47 -16.84 -5.14
N THR A 100 13.71 -17.60 -4.36
CA THR A 100 13.21 -17.18 -3.05
C THR A 100 14.33 -16.99 -2.04
N LEU A 101 15.28 -17.92 -1.99
CA LEU A 101 16.43 -17.86 -1.08
C LEU A 101 17.40 -16.74 -1.48
N PHE A 102 17.57 -16.47 -2.78
CA PHE A 102 18.30 -15.30 -3.25
C PHE A 102 17.67 -13.99 -2.77
N VAL A 103 16.34 -13.83 -2.93
CA VAL A 103 15.63 -12.65 -2.42
C VAL A 103 15.76 -12.54 -0.89
N PHE A 104 15.62 -13.65 -0.17
CA PHE A 104 15.80 -13.68 1.28
C PHE A 104 17.20 -13.23 1.71
N LEU A 105 18.26 -13.74 1.08
CA LEU A 105 19.63 -13.33 1.37
C LEU A 105 19.86 -11.84 1.09
N VAL A 106 19.34 -11.34 -0.04
CA VAL A 106 19.39 -9.89 -0.35
C VAL A 106 18.70 -9.08 0.74
N LEU A 107 17.53 -9.52 1.22
CA LEU A 107 16.82 -8.86 2.33
C LEU A 107 17.61 -8.90 3.64
N VAL A 108 18.25 -10.02 3.98
CA VAL A 108 19.08 -10.16 5.19
C VAL A 108 20.32 -9.27 5.12
N VAL A 109 21.05 -9.29 4.00
CA VAL A 109 22.23 -8.44 3.79
C VAL A 109 21.83 -6.97 3.79
N SER A 110 20.71 -6.62 3.16
CA SER A 110 20.12 -5.29 3.26
C SER A 110 19.91 -4.94 4.73
N TYR A 111 19.21 -5.78 5.50
CA TYR A 111 18.92 -5.54 6.91
C TYR A 111 20.17 -5.35 7.78
N LEU A 112 21.22 -6.15 7.56
CA LEU A 112 22.49 -6.01 8.27
C LEU A 112 23.23 -4.73 7.90
N LEU A 113 23.28 -4.37 6.62
CA LEU A 113 23.85 -3.07 6.21
C LEU A 113 23.02 -1.91 6.78
N MET A 114 21.70 -2.06 6.78
CA MET A 114 20.77 -1.10 7.36
C MET A 114 20.97 -0.92 8.87
N SER A 115 21.36 -1.95 9.61
CA SER A 115 21.61 -1.86 11.06
C SER A 115 22.97 -1.24 11.41
N LEU A 116 23.93 -1.23 10.48
CA LEU A 116 25.25 -0.63 10.67
C LEU A 116 25.25 0.90 10.51
N PHE A 117 24.32 1.45 9.71
CA PHE A 117 24.21 2.88 9.47
C PHE A 117 23.02 3.48 10.22
N GLY A 118 23.27 4.24 11.29
CA GLY A 118 22.22 4.88 12.10
C GLY A 118 21.25 5.78 11.30
N GLY A 119 21.69 6.33 10.16
CA GLY A 119 20.85 7.10 9.24
C GLY A 119 19.72 6.30 8.59
N VAL A 120 19.89 5.00 8.42
CA VAL A 120 18.89 4.15 7.74
C VAL A 120 17.60 4.04 8.53
N MET A 121 17.66 4.08 9.86
CA MET A 121 16.44 4.06 10.69
C MET A 121 15.53 5.24 10.39
N VAL A 122 16.11 6.40 10.04
CA VAL A 122 15.35 7.59 9.61
C VAL A 122 14.66 7.34 8.28
N PHE A 123 15.37 6.77 7.30
CA PHE A 123 14.80 6.46 5.98
C PHE A 123 13.65 5.43 6.10
N LEU A 124 13.87 4.37 6.89
CA LEU A 124 12.84 3.37 7.17
C LEU A 124 11.64 3.97 7.91
N LEU A 125 11.86 4.88 8.86
CA LEU A 125 10.79 5.60 9.55
C LEU A 125 10.02 6.48 8.57
N GLY A 126 10.72 7.16 7.66
CA GLY A 126 10.14 7.99 6.61
C GLY A 126 9.18 7.21 5.70
N ILE A 127 9.42 5.92 5.48
CA ILE A 127 8.51 5.04 4.71
C ILE A 127 7.42 4.43 5.60
N LYS A 128 7.78 3.89 6.76
CA LYS A 128 6.85 3.17 7.64
C LYS A 128 5.78 4.08 8.23
N LEU A 129 6.14 5.30 8.63
CA LEU A 129 5.21 6.22 9.29
C LEU A 129 4.03 6.63 8.39
N PRO A 130 4.23 7.06 7.12
CA PRO A 130 3.14 7.21 6.17
C PRO A 130 2.23 6.00 6.05
N LEU A 131 2.79 4.81 5.87
CA LEU A 131 2.02 3.58 5.68
C LEU A 131 1.17 3.25 6.92
N LEU A 132 1.73 3.42 8.12
CA LEU A 132 1.01 3.22 9.37
C LEU A 132 -0.14 4.23 9.52
N LEU A 133 0.09 5.50 9.18
CA LEU A 133 -0.94 6.54 9.27
C LEU A 133 -2.04 6.35 8.22
N ILE A 134 -1.69 5.95 6.99
CA ILE A 134 -2.66 5.57 5.95
C ILE A 134 -3.50 4.39 6.44
N PHE A 135 -2.86 3.33 6.95
CA PHE A 135 -3.56 2.15 7.42
C PHE A 135 -4.45 2.46 8.63
N ALA A 136 -3.95 3.23 9.60
CA ALA A 136 -4.72 3.67 10.75
C ALA A 136 -5.94 4.48 10.33
N HIS A 137 -5.77 5.45 9.43
CA HIS A 137 -6.86 6.24 8.91
C HIS A 137 -7.88 5.37 8.15
N ALA A 138 -7.43 4.51 7.23
CA ALA A 138 -8.29 3.61 6.46
C ALA A 138 -9.04 2.59 7.34
N SER A 139 -8.43 2.18 8.45
CA SER A 139 -8.99 1.24 9.42
C SER A 139 -10.06 1.88 10.32
N LEU A 140 -9.77 3.08 10.83
CA LEU A 140 -10.63 3.77 11.80
C LEU A 140 -11.82 4.46 11.11
N ARG A 141 -11.62 4.93 9.88
CA ARG A 141 -12.64 5.72 9.18
C ARG A 141 -13.84 4.87 8.78
N LEU A 142 -15.05 5.32 9.13
CA LEU A 142 -16.30 4.70 8.72
C LEU A 142 -16.60 4.95 7.23
N ARG A 143 -17.21 3.96 6.57
CA ARG A 143 -17.56 4.05 5.14
C ARG A 143 -18.71 5.04 4.91
N ASN A 144 -18.47 6.09 4.13
CA ASN A 144 -19.50 7.01 3.64
C ASN A 144 -20.30 6.39 2.46
N MET A 145 -21.53 6.85 2.20
CA MET A 145 -22.32 6.39 1.05
C MET A 145 -21.67 6.73 -0.30
N LYS A 146 -21.02 7.89 -0.42
CA LYS A 146 -20.21 8.26 -1.59
C LYS A 146 -19.08 7.26 -1.83
N ASN A 147 -18.41 6.87 -0.74
CA ASN A 147 -17.40 5.83 -0.72
C ASN A 147 -17.98 4.46 -1.16
N LYS A 148 -19.19 4.09 -0.72
CA LYS A 148 -19.85 2.85 -1.19
C LYS A 148 -20.16 2.88 -2.69
N LEU A 149 -20.62 4.00 -3.22
CA LEU A 149 -21.06 4.12 -4.62
C LEU A 149 -19.87 4.10 -5.58
N GLU A 150 -18.82 4.85 -5.30
CA GLU A 150 -17.61 4.83 -6.13
C GLU A 150 -16.93 3.45 -6.12
N ASN A 151 -16.86 2.77 -4.96
CA ASN A 151 -16.33 1.41 -4.93
C ASN A 151 -17.18 0.42 -5.73
N LYS A 152 -18.50 0.60 -5.80
CA LYS A 152 -19.35 -0.22 -6.68
C LYS A 152 -19.05 0.04 -8.15
N MET A 153 -18.75 1.28 -8.54
CA MET A 153 -18.36 1.61 -9.92
C MET A 153 -16.99 1.03 -10.29
N GLU A 154 -16.01 1.10 -9.39
CA GLU A 154 -14.69 0.48 -9.61
C GLU A 154 -14.79 -1.05 -9.63
N SER A 155 -15.57 -1.63 -8.71
CA SER A 155 -15.87 -3.07 -8.70
C SER A 155 -16.52 -3.50 -10.01
N ALA A 156 -17.52 -2.76 -10.51
CA ALA A 156 -18.16 -3.03 -11.79
C ALA A 156 -17.25 -2.80 -13.02
N GLY A 157 -15.99 -2.42 -12.83
CA GLY A 157 -15.02 -2.19 -13.91
C GLY A 157 -15.28 -0.91 -14.72
N LEU A 158 -16.19 -0.04 -14.26
CA LEU A 158 -16.53 1.22 -14.93
C LEU A 158 -15.44 2.28 -14.78
N LYS A 159 -14.59 2.14 -13.75
CA LYS A 159 -13.42 2.98 -13.50
C LYS A 159 -12.28 2.11 -12.99
N LYS A 160 -11.06 2.35 -13.47
CA LYS A 160 -9.83 1.75 -12.92
C LYS A 160 -8.91 2.84 -12.40
N SER A 161 -8.47 2.71 -11.17
CA SER A 161 -7.46 3.56 -10.55
C SER A 161 -6.17 2.77 -10.27
N PRO A 162 -5.02 3.42 -10.11
CA PRO A 162 -3.78 2.72 -9.72
C PRO A 162 -3.93 1.91 -8.43
N MET A 163 -4.66 2.42 -7.43
CA MET A 163 -4.91 1.67 -6.20
C MET A 163 -5.80 0.44 -6.45
N SER A 164 -6.79 0.54 -7.33
CA SER A 164 -7.59 -0.62 -7.75
C SER A 164 -6.72 -1.71 -8.38
N ILE A 165 -5.78 -1.35 -9.25
CA ILE A 165 -4.85 -2.33 -9.86
C ILE A 165 -3.98 -3.01 -8.78
N ILE A 166 -3.47 -2.24 -7.81
CA ILE A 166 -2.66 -2.80 -6.71
C ILE A 166 -3.49 -3.76 -5.87
N LEU A 167 -4.72 -3.39 -5.48
CA LEU A 167 -5.59 -4.21 -4.65
C LEU A 167 -6.12 -5.45 -5.39
N GLU A 168 -6.34 -5.35 -6.69
CA GLU A 168 -6.64 -6.48 -7.57
C GLU A 168 -5.47 -7.47 -7.62
N ALA A 169 -4.23 -6.97 -7.79
CA ALA A 169 -3.03 -7.81 -7.74
C ALA A 169 -2.80 -8.47 -6.36
N LEU A 170 -3.31 -7.87 -5.29
CA LEU A 170 -3.30 -8.42 -3.93
C LEU A 170 -4.49 -9.37 -3.65
N GLY A 171 -5.35 -9.63 -4.63
CA GLY A 171 -6.53 -10.51 -4.51
C GLY A 171 -7.68 -9.94 -3.68
N GLN A 172 -7.62 -8.66 -3.28
CA GLN A 172 -8.60 -8.08 -2.36
C GLN A 172 -9.90 -7.63 -3.06
N GLN A 173 -9.85 -7.40 -4.38
CA GLN A 173 -11.00 -6.94 -5.15
C GLN A 173 -11.90 -8.09 -5.65
N GLU A 174 -11.30 -9.24 -6.01
CA GLU A 174 -12.03 -10.43 -6.49
C GLU A 174 -12.95 -11.03 -5.43
N GLU A 175 -12.52 -11.09 -4.16
CA GLU A 175 -13.34 -11.63 -3.06
C GLU A 175 -14.62 -10.81 -2.84
N ASN A 176 -14.54 -9.49 -3.02
CA ASN A 176 -15.68 -8.59 -2.90
C ASN A 176 -16.64 -8.70 -4.09
N LEU A 177 -16.11 -8.90 -5.29
CA LEU A 177 -16.89 -9.12 -6.50
C LEU A 177 -17.71 -10.41 -6.42
N ASN A 178 -17.07 -11.51 -6.04
CA ASN A 178 -17.73 -12.80 -5.91
C ASN A 178 -18.86 -12.77 -4.88
N LYS A 179 -18.67 -12.07 -3.75
CA LYS A 179 -19.71 -11.86 -2.72
C LYS A 179 -20.90 -11.04 -3.23
N ILE A 180 -20.66 -10.03 -4.08
CA ILE A 180 -21.73 -9.21 -4.66
C ILE A 180 -22.51 -10.04 -5.69
N GLN A 181 -21.82 -10.80 -6.54
CA GLN A 181 -22.45 -11.65 -7.53
C GLN A 181 -23.32 -12.73 -6.88
N SER A 182 -22.82 -13.42 -5.85
CA SER A 182 -23.60 -14.42 -5.12
C SER A 182 -24.82 -13.81 -4.43
N PHE A 183 -24.71 -12.58 -3.91
CA PHE A 183 -25.86 -11.87 -3.33
C PHE A 183 -26.92 -11.53 -4.38
N LEU A 184 -26.51 -11.03 -5.56
CA LEU A 184 -27.43 -10.71 -6.65
C LEU A 184 -28.12 -11.96 -7.20
N GLU A 185 -27.40 -13.07 -7.37
CA GLU A 185 -27.97 -14.36 -7.77
C GLU A 185 -28.99 -14.86 -6.74
N SER A 186 -28.70 -14.71 -5.44
CA SER A 186 -29.65 -15.10 -4.38
C SER A 186 -30.94 -14.27 -4.38
N LYS A 187 -30.85 -12.99 -4.77
CA LYS A 187 -32.00 -12.06 -4.87
C LYS A 187 -32.81 -12.22 -6.15
N LEU A 188 -32.21 -12.77 -7.21
CA LEU A 188 -32.85 -13.02 -8.50
C LEU A 188 -33.61 -14.35 -8.52
N ASN A 189 -33.16 -15.31 -7.70
CA ASN A 189 -33.77 -16.64 -7.54
C ASN A 189 -34.86 -16.67 -6.45
N GLU A 190 -35.24 -15.51 -5.92
CA GLU A 190 -36.31 -15.28 -4.92
C GLU A 190 -37.47 -14.55 -5.60
#